data_AF-A0A8S4N8L5-F1
#
_entry.id   AF-A0A8S4N8L5-F1
#
_cell.length_a   1.000
_cell.length_b   1.000
_cell.length_c   1.000
_cell.angle_alpha   90.00
_cell.angle_beta   90.00
_cell.angle_gamma   90.00
#
_symmetry.space_group_name_H-M   'P 1'
#
loop_
_entity.id
_entity.type
_entity.pdbx_description
1 polymer ?
#
loop_
_entity_poly.entity_id
_entity_poly.type
_entity_poly.pdbx_seq_one_letter_code
_entity_poly.pdbx_strand_id
1 'polypeptide(L)'
;EMTHIPSLANKLKLKWIKKLTDNNIKSKWKILWQQQLEDIREHAWEYNLREINPMIASNIKLTAARDVYNAWCAIHFKEYKDIHTPENQIIWNNRHVQNRRETLYIEGWKSKGIIYIKQLYEDNQLIPYQALKRKFDLINTTFIQWYHIIHSIPAEWRNQIKTPRRTETETDVKEESISIKELQTMTNKDTYNIL
;
A
#
# COMPACT_ATOMS: atom_id res chain seq x y z
N GLU A 1 -12.00 -35.40 0.71
CA GLU A 1 -11.91 -33.92 0.61
C GLU A 1 -10.68 -33.43 1.35
N MET A 2 -9.65 -32.97 0.63
CA MET A 2 -8.42 -32.40 1.22
C MET A 2 -8.51 -30.88 1.19
N THR A 3 -9.30 -30.32 2.09
CA THR A 3 -9.09 -28.94 2.49
C THR A 3 -8.13 -28.93 3.67
N HIS A 4 -7.12 -28.07 3.64
CA HIS A 4 -7.04 -26.96 4.60
C HIS A 4 -5.66 -26.56 5.13
N ILE A 5 -4.53 -27.28 4.99
CA ILE A 5 -3.30 -26.84 5.70
C ILE A 5 -2.78 -25.45 5.26
N PRO A 6 -2.56 -25.16 3.96
CA PRO A 6 -2.14 -23.82 3.52
C PRO A 6 -3.20 -22.75 3.81
N SER A 7 -4.48 -23.07 3.60
CA SER A 7 -5.58 -22.14 3.91
C SER A 7 -5.72 -21.87 5.41
N LEU A 8 -5.42 -22.83 6.29
CA LEU A 8 -5.49 -22.68 7.75
C LEU A 8 -4.32 -21.83 8.25
N ALA A 9 -3.12 -22.03 7.69
CA ALA A 9 -1.97 -21.17 7.94
C ALA A 9 -2.27 -19.71 7.53
N ASN A 10 -2.86 -19.50 6.36
CA ASN A 10 -3.27 -18.16 5.92
C ASN A 10 -4.39 -17.57 6.81
N LYS A 11 -5.36 -18.37 7.27
CA LYS A 11 -6.37 -17.94 8.26
C LYS A 11 -5.74 -17.44 9.56
N LEU A 12 -4.74 -18.17 10.06
CA LEU A 12 -4.03 -17.75 11.27
C LEU A 12 -3.27 -16.45 11.04
N LYS A 13 -2.60 -16.30 9.89
CA LYS A 13 -1.89 -15.06 9.52
C LYS A 13 -2.85 -13.87 9.40
N LEU A 14 -4.04 -14.06 8.81
CA LEU A 14 -5.09 -13.03 8.77
C LEU A 14 -5.57 -12.63 10.17
N LYS A 15 -5.78 -13.59 11.07
CA LYS A 15 -6.12 -13.28 12.47
C LYS A 15 -5.03 -12.47 13.16
N TRP A 16 -3.76 -12.76 12.87
CA TRP A 16 -2.63 -11.95 13.37
C TRP A 16 -2.64 -10.54 12.79
N ILE A 17 -2.84 -10.38 11.48
CA ILE A 17 -2.94 -9.07 10.81
C ILE A 17 -4.06 -8.25 11.44
N LYS A 18 -5.26 -8.83 11.60
CA LYS A 18 -6.40 -8.16 12.25
C LYS A 18 -6.05 -7.67 13.66
N LYS A 19 -5.38 -8.49 14.48
CA LYS A 19 -4.97 -8.07 15.83
C LYS A 19 -3.86 -7.01 15.81
N LEU A 20 -2.96 -7.05 14.83
CA LEU A 20 -1.87 -6.08 14.69
C LEU A 20 -2.36 -4.72 14.24
N THR A 21 -3.38 -4.67 13.39
CA THR A 21 -3.94 -3.41 12.87
C THR A 21 -5.05 -2.84 13.74
N ASP A 22 -5.63 -3.60 14.68
CA ASP A 22 -6.68 -3.12 15.59
C ASP A 22 -6.11 -2.16 16.66
N ASN A 23 -6.39 -0.87 16.51
CA ASN A 23 -5.94 0.21 17.41
C ASN A 23 -6.43 0.09 18.86
N ASN A 24 -7.47 -0.71 19.13
CA ASN A 24 -7.99 -0.90 20.48
C ASN A 24 -7.15 -1.88 21.32
N ILE A 25 -6.37 -2.75 20.67
CA ILE A 25 -5.51 -3.70 21.36
C ILE A 25 -4.23 -2.99 21.79
N LYS A 26 -3.97 -2.92 23.10
CA LYS A 26 -2.78 -2.30 23.72
C LYS A 26 -1.85 -3.31 24.43
N SER A 27 -1.86 -4.57 23.98
CA SER A 27 -1.12 -5.67 24.61
C SER A 27 0.40 -5.56 24.40
N LYS A 28 1.20 -5.95 25.39
CA LYS A 28 2.68 -5.92 25.31
C LYS A 28 3.26 -6.70 24.11
N TRP A 29 2.66 -7.85 23.76
CA TRP A 29 3.07 -8.62 22.59
C TRP A 29 2.89 -7.82 21.29
N LYS A 30 1.85 -6.98 21.21
CA LYS A 30 1.57 -6.16 20.02
C LYS A 30 2.64 -5.09 19.86
N ILE A 31 3.09 -4.48 20.96
CA ILE A 31 4.20 -3.52 20.96
C ILE A 31 5.47 -4.19 20.44
N LEU A 32 5.81 -5.39 20.94
CA LEU A 32 6.99 -6.13 20.47
C LEU A 32 6.91 -6.47 18.98
N TRP A 33 5.74 -6.87 18.50
CA TRP A 33 5.51 -7.12 17.07
C TRP A 33 5.59 -5.84 16.25
N GLN A 34 4.97 -4.76 16.73
CA GLN A 34 5.04 -3.46 16.09
C GLN A 34 6.48 -2.96 16.01
N GLN A 35 7.32 -3.19 17.02
CA GLN A 35 8.76 -2.87 16.96
C GLN A 35 9.50 -3.67 15.86
N GLN A 36 9.16 -4.95 15.65
CA GLN A 36 9.72 -5.74 14.53
C GLN A 36 9.23 -5.25 13.16
N LEU A 37 8.09 -4.58 13.14
CA LEU A 37 7.47 -4.00 11.96
C LEU A 37 7.66 -2.48 11.91
N GLU A 38 8.36 -1.86 12.85
CA GLU A 38 8.49 -0.40 12.99
C GLU A 38 9.37 0.16 11.88
N ASP A 39 10.37 -0.65 11.48
CA ASP A 39 11.13 -0.44 10.26
C ASP A 39 10.25 -0.53 9.00
N ILE A 40 9.07 -1.18 9.09
CA ILE A 40 7.98 -1.09 8.12
C ILE A 40 7.00 0.01 8.57
N ARG A 41 7.50 1.24 8.40
CA ARG A 41 6.85 2.54 8.57
C ARG A 41 5.32 2.54 8.39
N GLU A 42 4.60 3.23 9.27
CA GLU A 42 3.15 3.61 9.33
C GLU A 42 2.19 3.17 8.20
N HIS A 43 2.59 3.28 6.93
CA HIS A 43 1.80 2.95 5.73
C HIS A 43 2.14 1.57 5.13
N ALA A 44 2.88 0.74 5.86
CA ALA A 44 3.29 -0.60 5.41
C ALA A 44 2.12 -1.43 4.92
N TRP A 45 1.04 -1.38 5.68
CA TRP A 45 -0.17 -2.13 5.39
C TRP A 45 -0.95 -1.58 4.19
N GLU A 46 -0.59 -0.42 3.66
CA GLU A 46 -1.20 0.19 2.47
C GLU A 46 -0.36 -0.04 1.20
N TYR A 47 0.84 -0.60 1.34
CA TYR A 47 1.70 -0.93 0.20
C TYR A 47 1.02 -1.98 -0.68
N ASN A 48 1.04 -1.73 -1.99
CA ASN A 48 0.49 -2.66 -2.98
C ASN A 48 1.61 -3.57 -3.54
N LEU A 49 2.07 -4.51 -2.73
CA LEU A 49 3.11 -5.48 -3.09
C LEU A 49 2.50 -6.86 -3.31
N ARG A 50 2.92 -7.56 -4.36
CA ARG A 50 2.57 -8.99 -4.55
C ARG A 50 3.30 -9.89 -3.57
N GLU A 51 4.55 -9.54 -3.26
CA GLU A 51 5.42 -10.22 -2.32
C GLU A 51 6.35 -9.20 -1.65
N ILE A 52 6.84 -9.50 -0.45
CA ILE A 52 7.82 -8.65 0.21
C ILE A 52 9.07 -8.51 -0.67
N ASN A 53 9.55 -7.27 -0.85
CA ASN A 53 10.83 -7.06 -1.53
C ASN A 53 12.01 -7.32 -0.57
N PRO A 54 13.22 -7.61 -1.08
CA PRO A 54 14.37 -7.96 -0.24
C PRO A 54 14.74 -6.89 0.79
N MET A 55 14.58 -5.61 0.44
CA MET A 55 14.90 -4.48 1.32
C MET A 55 13.96 -4.40 2.53
N ILE A 56 12.66 -4.64 2.35
CA ILE A 56 11.73 -4.71 3.47
C ILE A 56 12.00 -6.00 4.27
N ALA A 57 12.26 -7.13 3.58
CA ALA A 57 12.51 -8.41 4.23
C ALA A 57 13.72 -8.37 5.16
N SER A 58 14.81 -7.69 4.78
CA SER A 58 16.01 -7.56 5.61
C SER A 58 15.77 -6.77 6.90
N ASN A 59 14.77 -5.89 6.92
CA ASN A 59 14.45 -5.09 8.10
C ASN A 59 13.58 -5.85 9.11
N ILE A 60 12.90 -6.91 8.68
CA ILE A 60 12.07 -7.73 9.58
C ILE A 60 12.90 -8.90 10.11
N LYS A 61 13.41 -8.78 11.34
CA LYS A 61 14.28 -9.81 11.93
C LYS A 61 13.53 -11.13 12.17
N LEU A 62 12.31 -11.06 12.68
CA LEU A 62 11.52 -12.25 13.01
C LEU A 62 10.90 -12.91 11.75
N THR A 63 11.23 -14.18 11.51
CA THR A 63 10.70 -14.95 10.37
C THR A 63 9.16 -15.03 10.40
N ALA A 64 8.56 -15.24 11.57
CA ALA A 64 7.09 -15.27 11.70
C ALA A 64 6.45 -13.92 11.31
N ALA A 65 7.12 -12.79 11.57
CA ALA A 65 6.63 -11.47 11.15
C ALA A 65 6.73 -11.28 9.63
N ARG A 66 7.82 -11.77 9.01
CA ARG A 66 7.94 -11.83 7.55
C ARG A 66 6.83 -12.66 6.92
N ASP A 67 6.51 -13.82 7.49
CA ASP A 67 5.48 -14.71 6.96
C ASP A 67 4.08 -14.11 7.04
N VAL A 68 3.79 -13.38 8.13
CA VAL A 68 2.53 -12.65 8.32
C VAL A 68 2.44 -11.51 7.31
N TYR A 69 3.50 -10.71 7.16
CA TYR A 69 3.51 -9.60 6.20
C TYR A 69 3.46 -10.09 4.75
N ASN A 70 4.11 -11.20 4.40
CA ASN A 70 3.99 -11.81 3.08
C ASN A 70 2.57 -12.27 2.78
N ALA A 71 1.88 -12.88 3.76
CA ALA A 71 0.47 -13.21 3.58
C ALA A 71 -0.39 -11.97 3.43
N TRP A 72 -0.06 -10.86 4.10
CA TRP A 72 -0.71 -9.58 3.87
C TRP A 72 -0.56 -9.13 2.42
N CYS A 73 0.67 -9.06 1.91
CA CYS A 73 0.96 -8.71 0.53
C CYS A 73 0.13 -9.56 -0.45
N ALA A 74 0.15 -10.89 -0.30
CA ALA A 74 -0.55 -11.79 -1.20
C ALA A 74 -2.08 -11.58 -1.24
N ILE A 75 -2.69 -11.17 -0.12
CA ILE A 75 -4.14 -11.01 0.02
C ILE A 75 -4.59 -9.58 -0.33
N HIS A 76 -3.79 -8.59 0.04
CA HIS A 76 -4.10 -7.17 -0.17
C HIS A 76 -3.72 -6.68 -1.56
N PHE A 77 -2.86 -7.40 -2.27
CA PHE A 77 -2.38 -7.01 -3.59
C PHE A 77 -3.55 -6.81 -4.57
N LYS A 78 -3.62 -5.60 -5.12
CA LYS A 78 -4.58 -5.22 -6.17
C LYS A 78 -3.90 -5.35 -7.53
N GLU A 79 -4.47 -6.16 -8.41
CA GLU A 79 -4.05 -6.17 -9.81
C GLU A 79 -4.39 -4.85 -10.48
N TYR A 80 -3.67 -4.53 -11.55
CA TYR A 80 -3.83 -3.26 -12.25
C TYR A 80 -5.28 -3.00 -12.70
N LYS A 81 -5.96 -4.06 -13.15
CA LYS A 81 -7.35 -4.04 -13.65
C LYS A 81 -8.40 -3.71 -12.56
N ASP A 82 -8.08 -3.98 -11.30
CA ASP A 82 -8.99 -3.81 -10.16
C ASP A 82 -8.80 -2.42 -9.51
N ILE A 83 -7.89 -1.60 -10.06
CA ILE A 83 -7.61 -0.25 -9.57
C ILE A 83 -8.41 0.76 -10.40
N HIS A 84 -9.51 1.24 -9.82
CA HIS A 84 -10.39 2.24 -10.45
C HIS A 84 -10.12 3.68 -9.96
N THR A 85 -9.36 3.85 -8.87
CA THR A 85 -8.93 5.16 -8.36
C THR A 85 -7.41 5.24 -8.24
N PRO A 86 -6.66 5.39 -9.35
CA PRO A 86 -5.21 5.52 -9.32
C PRO A 86 -4.70 6.65 -8.42
N GLU A 87 -5.43 7.75 -8.32
CA GLU A 87 -5.10 8.91 -7.49
C GLU A 87 -4.97 8.58 -5.99
N ASN A 88 -5.68 7.55 -5.52
CA ASN A 88 -5.64 7.09 -4.14
C ASN A 88 -4.59 6.00 -3.91
N GLN A 89 -3.89 5.55 -4.95
CA GLN A 89 -2.84 4.55 -4.79
C GLN A 89 -1.60 5.16 -4.12
N ILE A 90 -0.99 4.40 -3.22
CA ILE A 90 0.27 4.77 -2.59
C ILE A 90 1.40 4.78 -3.63
N ILE A 91 2.30 5.76 -3.54
CA ILE A 91 3.46 5.88 -4.43
C ILE A 91 4.53 4.85 -4.04
N TRP A 92 4.72 4.69 -2.74
CA TRP A 92 5.82 3.92 -2.17
C TRP A 92 5.50 2.43 -2.11
N ASN A 93 6.49 1.59 -2.45
CA ASN A 93 6.35 0.13 -2.41
C ASN A 93 5.07 -0.37 -3.11
N ASN A 94 4.76 0.20 -4.28
CA ASN A 94 3.63 -0.20 -5.10
C ASN A 94 4.15 -0.92 -6.36
N ARG A 95 3.69 -2.14 -6.60
CA ARG A 95 4.12 -2.98 -7.72
C ARG A 95 3.84 -2.36 -9.09
N HIS A 96 2.86 -1.46 -9.17
CA HIS A 96 2.53 -0.76 -10.41
C HIS A 96 3.24 0.59 -10.54
N VAL A 97 3.81 1.12 -9.45
CA VAL A 97 4.61 2.36 -9.46
C VAL A 97 6.09 2.00 -9.32
N GLN A 98 6.76 1.85 -10.46
CA GLN A 98 8.12 1.29 -10.49
C GLN A 98 9.07 2.08 -11.38
N ASN A 99 10.35 2.07 -11.02
CA ASN A 99 11.44 2.44 -11.91
C ASN A 99 12.29 1.20 -12.18
N ARG A 100 12.56 0.87 -13.45
CA ARG A 100 13.38 -0.29 -13.82
C ARG A 100 12.99 -1.61 -13.12
N ARG A 101 11.68 -1.85 -12.92
CA ARG A 101 11.07 -3.01 -12.23
C ARG A 101 11.23 -3.04 -10.70
N GLU A 102 11.82 -2.02 -10.11
CA GLU A 102 11.93 -1.84 -8.67
C GLU A 102 10.87 -0.85 -8.17
N THR A 103 10.28 -1.14 -7.02
CA THR A 103 9.32 -0.24 -6.38
C THR A 103 10.04 0.96 -5.77
N LEU A 104 9.40 2.12 -5.78
CA LEU A 104 9.99 3.33 -5.23
C LEU A 104 9.89 3.38 -3.70
N TYR A 105 10.93 3.92 -3.06
CA TYR A 105 10.89 4.29 -1.65
C TYR A 105 11.82 5.48 -1.36
N ILE A 106 11.26 6.66 -1.03
CA ILE A 106 12.05 7.84 -0.63
C ILE A 106 11.50 8.39 0.69
N GLU A 107 12.23 8.13 1.77
CA GLU A 107 11.86 8.54 3.13
C GLU A 107 11.59 10.05 3.24
N GLY A 108 12.46 10.89 2.68
CA GLY A 108 12.33 12.34 2.79
C GLY A 108 11.07 12.92 2.15
N TRP A 109 10.50 12.24 1.16
CA TRP A 109 9.23 12.65 0.55
C TRP A 109 8.04 12.12 1.35
N LYS A 110 8.11 10.85 1.76
CA LYS A 110 7.08 10.23 2.58
C LYS A 110 6.87 10.98 3.89
N SER A 111 7.96 11.35 4.58
CA SER A 111 7.89 12.07 5.86
C SER A 111 7.33 13.50 5.74
N LYS A 112 7.34 14.08 4.54
CA LYS A 112 6.71 15.36 4.22
C LYS A 112 5.24 15.22 3.78
N GLY A 113 4.66 14.03 3.89
CA GLY A 113 3.24 13.78 3.61
C GLY A 113 2.91 13.44 2.15
N ILE A 114 3.92 13.27 1.29
CA ILE A 114 3.72 12.80 -0.08
C ILE A 114 3.61 11.27 -0.03
N ILE A 115 2.37 10.78 0.06
CA ILE A 115 2.08 9.34 0.28
C ILE A 115 1.38 8.75 -0.93
N TYR A 116 0.28 9.35 -1.38
CA TYR A 116 -0.52 8.88 -2.51
C TYR A 116 -0.28 9.72 -3.76
N ILE A 117 -0.68 9.17 -4.91
CA ILE A 117 -0.47 9.82 -6.21
C ILE A 117 -1.15 11.19 -6.27
N LYS A 118 -2.35 11.35 -5.69
CA LYS A 118 -3.08 12.63 -5.68
C LYS A 118 -2.29 13.80 -5.10
N GLN A 119 -1.37 13.58 -4.15
CA GLN A 119 -0.54 14.65 -3.60
C GLN A 119 0.40 15.29 -4.62
N LEU A 120 0.64 14.63 -5.77
CA LEU A 120 1.47 15.15 -6.85
C LEU A 120 0.69 16.05 -7.83
N TYR A 121 -0.63 16.13 -7.66
CA TYR A 121 -1.54 16.83 -8.55
C TYR A 121 -2.33 17.92 -7.81
N GLU A 122 -2.71 18.96 -8.53
CA GLU A 122 -3.57 20.06 -8.09
C GLU A 122 -4.51 20.41 -9.24
N ASP A 123 -5.82 20.44 -9.00
CA ASP A 123 -6.84 20.64 -10.04
C ASP A 123 -6.67 19.73 -11.28
N ASN A 124 -6.36 18.45 -11.04
CA ASN A 124 -6.07 17.43 -12.06
C ASN A 124 -4.82 17.71 -12.92
N GLN A 125 -4.02 18.73 -12.59
CA GLN A 125 -2.76 19.04 -13.23
C GLN A 125 -1.58 18.61 -12.38
N LEU A 126 -0.52 18.13 -13.02
CA LEU A 126 0.70 17.74 -12.32
C LEU A 126 1.38 19.00 -11.77
N ILE A 127 1.70 19.01 -10.49
CA ILE A 127 2.38 20.13 -9.85
C ILE A 127 3.82 20.22 -10.39
N PRO A 128 4.25 21.38 -10.93
CA PRO A 128 5.63 21.58 -11.37
C PRO A 128 6.62 21.41 -10.23
N TYR A 129 7.83 20.91 -10.53
CA TYR A 129 8.88 20.65 -9.54
C TYR A 129 9.10 21.80 -8.53
N GLN A 130 9.22 23.04 -9.01
CA GLN A 130 9.46 24.20 -8.15
C GLN A 130 8.28 24.51 -7.22
N ALA A 131 7.05 24.31 -7.69
CA ALA A 131 5.85 24.50 -6.87
C ALA A 131 5.72 23.38 -5.83
N LEU A 132 5.97 22.13 -6.22
CA LEU A 132 5.94 20.97 -5.31
C LEU A 132 6.98 21.12 -4.20
N LYS A 133 8.20 21.55 -4.56
CA LYS A 133 9.28 21.80 -3.60
C LYS A 133 8.90 22.83 -2.54
N ARG A 134 8.21 23.90 -2.93
CA ARG A 134 7.72 24.93 -2.00
C ARG A 134 6.54 24.41 -1.16
N LYS A 135 5.60 23.68 -1.77
CA LYS A 135 4.39 23.16 -1.11
C LYS A 135 4.70 22.17 0.01
N PHE A 136 5.68 21.31 -0.19
CA PHE A 136 6.05 20.25 0.76
C PHE A 136 7.38 20.49 1.47
N ASP A 137 8.00 21.66 1.31
CA ASP A 137 9.29 22.02 1.92
C ASP A 137 10.37 20.93 1.70
N LEU A 138 10.60 20.60 0.42
CA LEU A 138 11.52 19.53 0.00
C LEU A 138 12.96 20.05 -0.17
N ILE A 139 13.70 20.21 0.94
CA ILE A 139 15.02 20.85 0.95
C ILE A 139 16.06 20.11 0.09
N ASN A 140 16.17 18.78 0.25
CA ASN A 140 17.22 17.94 -0.35
C ASN A 140 16.82 17.24 -1.66
N THR A 141 15.72 17.65 -2.27
CA THR A 141 15.20 17.00 -3.48
C THR A 141 15.82 17.59 -4.74
N THR A 142 16.11 16.73 -5.72
CA THR A 142 16.56 17.13 -7.06
C THR A 142 15.46 17.01 -8.10
N PHE A 143 15.57 17.76 -9.20
CA PHE A 143 14.66 17.63 -10.34
C PHE A 143 14.62 16.19 -10.89
N ILE A 144 15.77 15.51 -10.93
CA ILE A 144 15.88 14.12 -11.39
C ILE A 144 15.05 13.19 -10.51
N GLN A 145 15.11 13.34 -9.18
CA GLN A 145 14.30 12.54 -8.26
C GLN A 145 12.80 12.77 -8.48
N TRP A 146 12.38 14.03 -8.61
CA TRP A 146 10.99 14.36 -8.94
C TRP A 146 10.56 13.71 -10.25
N TYR A 147 11.37 13.87 -11.30
CA TYR A 147 11.10 13.31 -12.62
C TYR A 147 10.98 11.78 -12.57
N HIS A 148 11.89 11.11 -11.84
CA HIS A 148 11.82 9.67 -11.65
C HIS A 148 10.52 9.23 -10.99
N ILE A 149 10.07 9.89 -9.92
CA ILE A 149 8.81 9.54 -9.25
C ILE A 149 7.63 9.67 -10.22
N ILE A 150 7.53 10.78 -10.95
CA ILE A 150 6.43 11.01 -11.88
C ILE A 150 6.43 9.95 -12.99
N HIS A 151 7.61 9.63 -13.54
CA HIS A 151 7.74 8.68 -14.64
C HIS A 151 7.59 7.21 -14.22
N SER A 152 7.74 6.91 -12.94
CA SER A 152 7.44 5.58 -12.38
C SER A 152 5.96 5.28 -12.27
N ILE A 153 5.10 6.30 -12.27
CA ILE A 153 3.65 6.11 -12.30
C ILE A 153 3.25 5.64 -13.72
N PRO A 154 2.36 4.64 -13.87
CA PRO A 154 1.86 4.22 -15.17
C PRO A 154 1.27 5.39 -15.99
N ALA A 155 1.50 5.40 -17.30
CA ALA A 155 1.05 6.51 -18.15
C ALA A 155 -0.48 6.60 -18.19
N GLU A 156 -1.16 5.47 -18.19
CA GLU A 156 -2.62 5.41 -18.20
C GLU A 156 -3.19 6.00 -16.91
N TRP A 157 -2.57 5.72 -15.76
CA TRP A 157 -2.97 6.33 -14.48
C TRP A 157 -2.82 7.84 -14.50
N ARG A 158 -1.70 8.36 -15.03
CA ARG A 158 -1.52 9.81 -15.18
C ARG A 158 -2.57 10.44 -16.09
N ASN A 159 -3.01 9.72 -17.13
CA ASN A 159 -4.02 10.21 -18.07
C ASN A 159 -5.43 10.17 -17.47
N GLN A 160 -5.74 9.14 -16.67
CA GLN A 160 -7.01 9.03 -15.94
C GLN A 160 -7.20 10.18 -14.95
N ILE A 161 -6.12 10.59 -14.26
CA ILE A 161 -6.16 11.70 -13.29
C ILE A 161 -6.38 13.05 -13.99
N LYS A 162 -5.75 13.25 -15.16
CA LYS A 162 -5.85 14.49 -15.93
C LYS A 162 -7.22 14.68 -16.59
N THR A 163 -7.90 13.58 -16.89
CA THR A 163 -9.19 13.63 -17.57
C THR A 163 -10.29 13.72 -16.53
N PRO A 164 -11.16 14.75 -16.54
CA PRO A 164 -12.32 14.76 -15.65
C PRO A 164 -13.16 13.51 -15.94
N ARG A 165 -13.42 12.69 -14.91
CA ARG A 165 -14.30 11.53 -15.04
C ARG A 165 -15.64 12.03 -15.57
N ARG A 166 -16.02 11.62 -16.78
CA ARG A 166 -17.42 11.72 -17.21
C ARG A 166 -18.21 10.87 -16.22
N THR A 167 -19.25 11.46 -15.63
CA THR A 167 -20.21 10.78 -14.76
C THR A 167 -20.95 9.72 -15.57
N GLU A 168 -20.31 8.57 -15.75
CA GLU A 168 -20.96 7.35 -16.18
C GLU A 168 -21.42 6.65 -14.89
N THR A 169 -22.72 6.40 -14.85
CA THR A 169 -23.52 5.84 -13.76
C THR A 169 -22.76 4.82 -12.91
N GLU A 170 -22.80 5.02 -11.59
CA GLU A 170 -22.35 4.10 -10.54
C GLU A 170 -22.94 2.70 -10.76
N THR A 171 -22.21 1.83 -11.45
CA THR A 171 -22.27 0.40 -11.17
C THR A 171 -21.32 0.14 -10.02
N ASP A 172 -21.90 -0.17 -8.87
CA ASP A 172 -21.25 -0.55 -7.62
C ASP A 172 -20.46 -1.86 -7.82
N VAL A 173 -19.28 -1.77 -8.44
CA VAL A 173 -18.32 -2.87 -8.54
C VAL A 173 -17.58 -2.91 -7.21
N LYS A 174 -17.97 -3.86 -6.36
CA LYS A 174 -17.29 -4.13 -5.09
C LYS A 174 -15.81 -4.42 -5.37
N GLU A 175 -14.92 -3.59 -4.83
CA GLU A 175 -13.49 -3.88 -4.80
C GLU A 175 -13.26 -5.24 -4.11
N GLU A 176 -12.71 -6.23 -4.82
CA GLU A 176 -12.41 -7.56 -4.24
C GLU A 176 -11.18 -7.56 -3.31
N SER A 177 -10.54 -6.41 -3.13
CA SER A 177 -9.39 -6.24 -2.24
C SER A 177 -9.81 -5.78 -0.85
N ILE A 178 -9.37 -6.47 0.19
CA ILE A 178 -9.81 -6.14 1.54
C ILE A 178 -8.93 -5.04 2.13
N SER A 179 -9.54 -3.92 2.47
CA SER A 179 -8.95 -2.85 3.26
C SER A 179 -8.76 -3.28 4.72
N ILE A 180 -7.80 -2.68 5.42
CA ILE A 180 -7.64 -2.87 6.88
C ILE A 180 -8.94 -2.55 7.63
N LYS A 181 -9.65 -1.51 7.18
CA LYS A 181 -10.94 -1.11 7.77
C LYS A 181 -12.00 -2.19 7.62
N GLU A 182 -12.00 -2.90 6.48
CA GLU A 182 -12.92 -4.00 6.21
C GLU A 182 -12.53 -5.26 6.99
N LEU A 183 -11.23 -5.56 7.15
CA LEU A 183 -10.79 -6.68 8.00
C LEU A 183 -11.16 -6.49 9.46
N GLN A 184 -11.12 -5.25 9.94
CA GLN A 184 -11.50 -4.92 11.31
C GLN A 184 -12.99 -5.20 11.55
N THR A 185 -13.86 -4.92 10.58
CA THR A 185 -15.31 -5.14 10.69
C THR A 185 -15.75 -6.57 10.39
N MET A 186 -14.95 -7.35 9.65
CA MET A 186 -15.28 -8.74 9.31
C MET A 186 -15.46 -9.66 10.53
N THR A 187 -16.53 -10.45 10.56
CA THR A 187 -16.70 -11.49 11.58
C THR A 187 -15.74 -12.65 11.32
N ASN A 188 -15.53 -13.51 12.33
CA ASN A 188 -14.71 -14.70 12.14
C ASN A 188 -15.21 -15.57 10.99
N LYS A 189 -16.52 -15.58 10.68
CA LYS A 189 -17.11 -16.36 9.58
C LYS A 189 -16.78 -15.78 8.21
N ASP A 190 -16.67 -14.46 8.09
CA ASP A 190 -16.38 -13.78 6.81
C ASP A 190 -14.95 -14.00 6.34
N THR A 191 -14.00 -14.13 7.28
CA THR A 191 -12.61 -14.49 6.94
C THR A 191 -12.46 -15.90 6.35
N TYR A 192 -13.49 -16.76 6.42
CA TYR A 192 -13.46 -18.09 5.80
C TYR A 192 -13.71 -18.06 4.28
N ASN A 193 -14.34 -17.01 3.74
CA ASN A 193 -14.74 -16.95 2.32
C ASN A 193 -13.69 -16.26 1.42
N ILE A 194 -12.63 -15.72 2.02
CA ILE A 194 -11.55 -14.96 1.35
C ILE A 194 -10.41 -15.89 0.88
N LEU A 195 -10.36 -17.12 1.38
CA LEU A 195 -9.29 -18.11 1.18
C LEU A 195 -9.84 -19.38 0.55
#